data_AF-A0A2W5QDM9-F1
#
_entry.id   AF-A0A2W5QDM9-F1
#
_cell.length_a   1.000
_cell.length_b   1.000
_cell.length_c   1.000
_cell.angle_alpha   90.00
_cell.angle_beta   90.00
_cell.angle_gamma   90.00
#
_symmetry.space_group_name_H-M   'P 1'
#
loop_
_entity.id
_entity.type
_entity.pdbx_description
1 polymer ?
#
loop_
_entity_poly.entity_id
_entity_poly.type
_entity_poly.pdbx_seq_one_letter_code
_entity_poly.pdbx_strand_id
1 'polypeptide(L)'
;PHYVAELRPLTGRDAPVAEWLREHDAVARMYADIEGFLQHWLDALADDHRSYVTVAIGCTGGQHRSVFLVEQLARAFGDRWAALKRHRELDTE
;
A
#
# COMPACT_ATOMS: atom_id res chain seq x y z
N PRO A 1 12.22 -1.47 8.34
CA PRO A 1 12.60 -2.89 8.10
C PRO A 1 14.03 -3.10 7.60
N HIS A 2 14.55 -2.30 6.66
CA HIS A 2 15.88 -2.56 6.06
C HIS A 2 17.06 -2.69 7.05
N TYR A 3 16.99 -2.01 8.20
CA TYR A 3 18.03 -2.06 9.25
C TYR A 3 17.92 -3.27 10.19
N VAL A 4 16.84 -4.04 10.08
CA VAL A 4 16.62 -5.29 10.83
C VAL A 4 17.01 -6.45 9.91
N ALA A 5 18.07 -7.17 10.25
CA ALA A 5 18.73 -8.10 9.34
C ALA A 5 17.79 -9.22 8.87
N GLU A 6 16.93 -9.71 9.77
CA GLU A 6 15.96 -10.78 9.52
C GLU A 6 14.82 -10.32 8.60
N LEU A 7 14.50 -9.02 8.61
CA LEU A 7 13.42 -8.45 7.80
C LEU A 7 13.90 -7.97 6.43
N ARG A 8 15.20 -7.75 6.25
CA ARG A 8 15.78 -7.26 5.00
C ARG A 8 15.45 -8.12 3.77
N PRO A 9 15.53 -9.47 3.81
CA PRO A 9 15.21 -10.29 2.63
C PRO A 9 13.70 -10.43 2.37
N LEU A 10 12.87 -10.09 3.36
CA LEU A 10 11.41 -10.20 3.26
C LEU A 10 10.81 -8.99 2.52
N THR A 11 9.51 -9.03 2.28
CA THR A 11 8.73 -7.99 1.58
C THR A 11 7.60 -7.48 2.46
N GLY A 12 6.94 -6.39 2.06
CA GLY A 12 5.77 -5.87 2.76
C GLY A 12 4.55 -6.81 2.80
N ARG A 13 4.57 -7.92 2.05
CA ARG A 13 3.54 -8.98 2.10
C ARG A 13 3.77 -9.98 3.22
N ASP A 14 5.02 -10.13 3.67
CA ASP A 14 5.38 -11.13 4.64
C ASP A 14 4.96 -10.70 6.05
N ALA A 15 4.35 -11.63 6.79
CA ALA A 15 3.82 -11.35 8.13
C ALA A 15 4.83 -10.67 9.08
N PRO A 16 6.11 -11.09 9.16
CA PRO A 16 7.07 -10.45 10.04
C PRO A 16 7.32 -8.97 9.71
N VAL A 17 7.34 -8.61 8.42
CA VAL A 17 7.50 -7.21 7.99
C VAL A 17 6.23 -6.42 8.27
N ALA A 18 5.07 -7.00 8.00
CA ALA A 18 3.78 -6.37 8.25
C ALA A 18 3.55 -6.09 9.75
N GLU A 19 3.86 -7.06 10.62
CA GLU A 19 3.80 -6.91 12.08
C GLU A 19 4.74 -5.82 12.56
N TRP A 20 6.02 -5.87 12.14
CA TRP A 20 6.99 -4.83 12.48
C TRP A 20 6.52 -3.44 12.05
N LEU A 21 5.93 -3.30 10.85
CA LEU A 21 5.42 -2.02 10.37
C LEU A 21 4.19 -1.53 11.15
N ARG A 22 3.35 -2.42 11.67
CA ARG A 22 2.18 -2.06 12.50
C ARG A 22 2.56 -1.48 13.85
N GLU A 23 3.73 -1.84 14.38
CA GLU A 23 4.24 -1.29 15.65
C GLU A 23 4.68 0.19 15.53
N HIS A 24 4.72 0.76 14.33
CA HIS A 24 5.17 2.12 14.10
C HIS A 24 4.00 3.09 13.85
N ASP A 25 3.72 3.98 14.81
CA ASP A 25 2.61 4.94 14.70
C ASP A 25 2.67 5.80 13.44
N ALA A 26 3.87 6.13 12.95
CA ALA A 26 4.03 6.91 11.72
C ALA A 26 3.50 6.17 10.48
N VAL A 27 3.60 4.84 10.46
CA VAL A 27 3.05 4.01 9.37
C VAL A 27 1.52 4.00 9.45
N ALA A 28 0.96 3.85 10.66
CA ALA A 28 -0.49 3.89 10.87
C ALA A 28 -1.08 5.26 10.49
N ARG A 29 -0.42 6.36 10.87
CA ARG A 29 -0.83 7.72 10.47
C ARG A 29 -0.81 7.91 8.96
N MET A 30 0.29 7.52 8.29
CA MET A 30 0.39 7.66 6.84
C MET A 30 -0.67 6.82 6.11
N TYR A 31 -0.95 5.61 6.61
CA TYR A 31 -2.05 4.79 6.09
C TYR A 31 -3.40 5.51 6.20
N ALA A 32 -3.72 6.02 7.39
CA ALA A 32 -4.99 6.69 7.64
C ALA A 32 -5.16 7.96 6.79
N ASP A 33 -4.11 8.76 6.62
CA ASP A 33 -4.14 9.97 5.79
C ASP A 33 -4.42 9.63 4.32
N ILE A 34 -3.75 8.59 3.79
CA ILE A 34 -3.94 8.14 2.41
C ILE A 34 -5.34 7.52 2.23
N GLU A 35 -5.75 6.65 3.14
CA GLU A 35 -7.08 6.04 3.11
C GLU A 35 -8.18 7.10 3.15
N GLY A 36 -8.10 8.06 4.07
CA GLY A 36 -9.06 9.15 4.18
C GLY A 36 -9.11 10.03 2.93
N PHE A 37 -7.95 10.36 2.34
CA PHE A 37 -7.89 11.08 1.07
C PHE A 37 -8.61 10.31 -0.05
N LEU A 38 -8.32 9.01 -0.21
CA LEU A 38 -8.94 8.19 -1.24
C LEU A 38 -10.45 8.02 -1.01
N GLN A 39 -10.89 7.79 0.23
CA GLN A 39 -12.31 7.71 0.57
C GLN A 39 -13.07 8.99 0.19
N HIS A 40 -12.44 10.15 0.36
CA HIS A 40 -13.07 11.43 0.05
C HIS A 40 -13.24 11.67 -1.46
N TRP A 41 -12.30 11.20 -2.29
CA TRP A 41 -12.25 11.58 -3.71
C TRP A 41 -12.68 10.47 -4.68
N LEU A 42 -12.61 9.19 -4.31
CA LEU A 42 -12.84 8.10 -5.26
C LEU A 42 -14.25 8.11 -5.88
N ASP A 43 -15.29 8.47 -5.12
CA ASP A 43 -16.66 8.58 -5.65
C ASP A 43 -16.78 9.68 -6.70
N ALA A 44 -16.27 10.89 -6.39
CA ALA A 44 -16.27 11.99 -7.34
C ALA A 44 -15.44 11.69 -8.60
N LEU A 45 -14.35 10.94 -8.46
CA LEU A 45 -13.53 10.49 -9.60
C LEU A 45 -14.22 9.43 -10.46
N ALA A 46 -15.06 8.59 -9.85
CA ALA A 46 -15.84 7.58 -10.57
C ALA A 46 -16.95 8.22 -11.42
N ASP A 47 -17.56 9.30 -10.92
CA ASP A 47 -18.60 10.04 -11.65
C ASP A 47 -18.06 10.79 -12.89
N ASP A 48 -16.76 11.15 -12.92
CA ASP A 48 -16.07 11.87 -14.02
C ASP A 48 -15.72 10.97 -15.23
N HIS A 49 -16.44 9.86 -15.45
CA HIS A 49 -16.23 8.90 -16.55
C HIS A 49 -14.79 8.36 -16.71
N ARG A 50 -14.00 8.33 -15.64
CA ARG A 50 -12.64 7.77 -15.68
C ARG A 50 -12.70 6.25 -15.63
N SER A 51 -12.01 5.60 -16.58
CA SER A 51 -11.95 4.13 -16.61
C SER A 51 -11.14 3.54 -15.45
N TYR A 52 -10.13 4.25 -14.95
CA TYR A 52 -9.27 3.78 -13.87
C TYR A 52 -8.70 4.96 -13.06
N VAL A 53 -8.48 4.72 -11.76
CA VAL A 53 -7.68 5.58 -10.89
C VAL A 53 -6.43 4.79 -10.49
N THR A 54 -5.25 5.33 -10.80
CA THR A 54 -3.96 4.71 -10.41
C THR A 54 -3.38 5.45 -9.23
N VAL A 55 -3.18 4.73 -8.11
CA VAL A 55 -2.51 5.26 -6.92
C VAL A 55 -1.16 4.57 -6.78
N ALA A 56 -0.07 5.35 -6.80
CA ALA A 56 1.29 4.82 -6.66
C ALA A 56 1.87 5.22 -5.30
N ILE A 57 2.32 4.24 -4.53
CA ILE A 57 3.03 4.45 -3.26
C ILE A 57 4.47 4.00 -3.44
N GLY A 58 5.41 4.91 -3.23
CA GLY A 58 6.85 4.66 -3.38
C GLY A 58 7.58 4.60 -2.05
N CYS A 59 8.54 3.69 -1.94
CA CYS A 59 9.61 3.78 -0.95
C CYS A 59 10.96 3.52 -1.65
N THR A 60 12.08 3.85 -1.01
CA THR A 60 13.41 3.86 -1.66
C THR A 60 13.72 2.61 -2.48
N GLY A 61 13.46 1.42 -1.94
CA GLY A 61 13.72 0.15 -2.63
C GLY A 61 12.46 -0.61 -3.07
N GLY A 62 11.27 -0.01 -2.96
CA GLY A 62 10.01 -0.60 -3.42
C GLY A 62 9.59 -1.95 -2.82
N GLN A 63 10.29 -2.50 -1.83
CA GLN A 63 10.08 -3.88 -1.35
C GLN A 63 9.26 -4.01 -0.06
N HIS A 64 9.34 -3.02 0.86
CA HIS A 64 8.75 -3.15 2.20
C HIS A 64 7.56 -2.22 2.44
N ARG A 65 7.84 -0.91 2.64
CA ARG A 65 6.86 0.07 3.12
C ARG A 65 5.76 0.33 2.09
N SER A 66 6.15 0.55 0.84
CA SER A 66 5.20 0.73 -0.27
C SER A 66 4.31 -0.49 -0.46
N VAL A 67 4.92 -1.68 -0.48
CA VAL A 67 4.21 -2.95 -0.66
C VAL A 67 3.18 -3.16 0.42
N PHE A 68 3.58 -2.99 1.70
CA PHE A 68 2.67 -3.13 2.84
C PHE A 68 1.47 -2.19 2.71
N LEU A 69 1.68 -0.91 2.44
CA LEU A 69 0.59 0.06 2.35
C LEU A 69 -0.34 -0.22 1.18
N VAL A 70 0.19 -0.62 0.03
CA VAL A 70 -0.62 -1.00 -1.14
C VAL A 70 -1.48 -2.21 -0.83
N GLU A 71 -0.95 -3.24 -0.15
CA GLU A 71 -1.74 -4.41 0.25
C GLU A 71 -2.84 -4.04 1.24
N GLN A 72 -2.55 -3.17 2.21
CA GLN A 72 -3.54 -2.71 3.18
C GLN A 72 -4.65 -1.88 2.53
N LEU A 73 -4.31 -0.93 1.67
CA LEU A 73 -5.29 -0.09 0.96
C LEU A 73 -6.15 -0.93 0.01
N ALA A 74 -5.53 -1.83 -0.76
CA ALA A 74 -6.29 -2.71 -1.66
C ALA A 74 -7.26 -3.61 -0.89
N ARG A 75 -6.91 -4.04 0.33
CA ARG A 75 -7.84 -4.76 1.21
C ARG A 75 -8.99 -3.87 1.68
N ALA A 76 -8.72 -2.64 2.10
CA ALA A 76 -9.74 -1.72 2.62
C ALA A 76 -10.75 -1.28 1.54
N PHE A 77 -10.30 -1.12 0.30
CA PHE A 77 -11.15 -0.68 -0.81
C PHE A 77 -11.72 -1.83 -1.65
N GLY A 78 -11.21 -3.06 -1.49
CA GLY A 78 -11.53 -4.21 -2.36
C GLY A 78 -13.00 -4.65 -2.34
N ASP A 79 -13.75 -4.32 -1.27
CA ASP A 79 -15.18 -4.64 -1.19
C ASP A 79 -16.05 -3.66 -2.01
N ARG A 80 -15.55 -2.44 -2.27
CA ARG A 80 -16.29 -1.39 -2.99
C ARG A 80 -15.76 -1.15 -4.40
N TRP A 81 -14.47 -1.39 -4.63
CA TRP A 81 -13.79 -1.08 -5.87
C TRP A 81 -13.01 -2.30 -6.37
N ALA A 82 -13.04 -2.53 -7.68
CA ALA A 82 -12.16 -3.51 -8.31
C ALA A 82 -10.69 -3.02 -8.21
N ALA A 83 -9.95 -3.54 -7.23
CA ALA A 83 -8.57 -3.15 -6.97
C ALA A 83 -7.57 -4.06 -7.69
N LEU A 84 -6.82 -3.51 -8.64
CA LEU A 84 -5.67 -4.18 -9.25
C LEU A 84 -4.39 -3.77 -8.52
N LYS A 85 -3.60 -4.75 -8.07
CA LYS A 85 -2.33 -4.53 -7.36
C LYS A 85 -1.16 -4.83 -8.28
N ARG A 86 -0.14 -3.96 -8.26
CA ARG A 86 1.14 -4.18 -8.95
C ARG A 86 2.27 -3.65 -8.09
N HIS A 87 3.28 -4.48 -7.83
CA HIS A 87 4.47 -4.14 -7.06
C HIS A 87 5.68 -4.18 -7.98
N ARG A 88 6.02 -3.03 -8.59
CA ARG A 88 7.03 -2.94 -9.65
C ARG A 88 8.33 -3.69 -9.35
N GLU A 89 8.88 -3.48 -8.16
CA GLU A 89 10.16 -4.10 -7.78
C GLU A 89 10.04 -5.58 -7.37
N LEU A 90 8.83 -6.08 -7.10
CA LEU A 90 8.60 -7.51 -6.81
C LEU A 90 8.18 -8.29 -8.06
N ASP A 91 7.52 -7.63 -9.01
CA ASP A 91 6.99 -8.23 -10.24
C ASP A 91 8.04 -8.19 -11.39
N THR A 92 9.30 -7.90 -11.09
CA THR A 92 10.39 -7.95 -12.07
C THR A 92 10.91 -9.39 -12.16
N GLU A 93 10.15 -10.24 -12.87
CA GLU A 93 10.61 -11.51 -13.43
C GLU A 93 10.47 -11.49 -14.96
#